data_AF-A0A0K9CMW5-F1
#
_entry.id   AF-A0A0K9CMW5-F1
#
_cell.length_a   1.000
_cell.length_b   1.000
_cell.length_c   1.000
_cell.angle_alpha   90.00
_cell.angle_beta   90.00
_cell.angle_gamma   90.00
#
_symmetry.space_group_name_H-M   'P 1'
#
loop_
_entity.id
_entity.type
_entity.pdbx_description
1 polymer ?
#
loop_
_entity_poly.entity_id
_entity_poly.type
_entity_poly.pdbx_seq_one_letter_code
_entity_poly.pdbx_strand_id
1 'polypeptide(L)' 'MSPSQTEKLHKALVAKGIDSTRYVVKGAAHGGEYWVQPEVMKVIIDFLDKNLKNKE' A
#
# COMPACT_ATOMS: atom_id res chain seq x y z
N MET A 1 -0.46 11.39 10.60
CA MET A 1 -0.49 11.17 9.14
C MET A 1 -1.94 11.04 8.69
N SER A 2 -2.36 11.72 7.62
CA SER A 2 -3.75 11.71 7.15
C SER A 2 -3.92 10.79 5.92
N PRO A 3 -5.01 9.99 5.84
CA PRO A 3 -5.30 9.17 4.65
C PRO A 3 -5.37 9.94 3.32
N SER A 4 -5.63 11.26 3.36
CA SER A 4 -5.69 12.10 2.15
C SER A 4 -4.32 12.25 1.47
N GLN A 5 -3.22 12.08 2.21
CA GLN A 5 -1.87 12.19 1.65
C GLN A 5 -1.59 11.06 0.66
N THR A 6 -1.96 9.81 1.01
CA THR A 6 -1.76 8.66 0.12
C THR A 6 -2.74 8.67 -1.06
N GLU A 7 -3.93 9.27 -0.89
CA GLU A 7 -4.88 9.46 -1.99
C GLU A 7 -4.35 10.42 -3.05
N LYS A 8 -3.83 11.58 -2.61
CA LYS A 8 -3.24 12.58 -3.52
C LYS A 8 -2.07 11.99 -4.30
N LEU A 9 -1.21 11.21 -3.63
CA LEU A 9 -0.08 10.53 -4.28
C LEU A 9 -0.57 9.51 -5.32
N HIS A 10 -1.50 8.64 -4.96
CA HIS A 10 -2.04 7.63 -5.86
C HIS A 10 -2.65 8.26 -7.12
N LYS A 11 -3.49 9.29 -6.96
CA LYS A 11 -4.07 10.04 -8.09
C LYS A 11 -2.99 10.62 -9.01
N ALA A 12 -1.92 11.18 -8.44
CA ALA A 12 -0.82 11.76 -9.22
C ALA A 12 -0.01 10.70 -9.98
N LEU A 13 0.20 9.51 -9.40
CA LEU A 13 0.91 8.40 -10.05
C LEU A 13 0.08 7.84 -11.22
N VAL A 14 -1.20 7.54 -10.99
CA VAL A 14 -2.10 7.01 -12.02
C VAL A 14 -2.27 8.00 -13.17
N ALA A 15 -2.39 9.31 -12.89
CA ALA A 15 -2.48 10.34 -13.93
C ALA A 15 -1.23 10.41 -14.83
N LYS A 16 -0.09 9.90 -14.37
CA LYS A 16 1.16 9.79 -15.14
C LYS A 16 1.34 8.41 -15.79
N GLY A 17 0.35 7.53 -15.73
CA GLY A 17 0.43 6.16 -16.25
C GLY A 17 1.32 5.22 -15.44
N ILE A 18 1.65 5.59 -14.19
CA ILE A 18 2.47 4.76 -13.30
C ILE A 18 1.53 3.80 -12.54
N ASP A 19 1.86 2.50 -12.56
CA ASP A 19 1.10 1.50 -11.81
C ASP A 19 1.11 1.82 -10.31
N SER A 20 -0.08 1.95 -9.74
CA SER A 20 -0.27 2.28 -8.33
C SER A 20 -1.59 1.68 -7.87
N THR A 21 -1.54 0.92 -6.78
CA THR A 21 -2.74 0.39 -6.11
C THR A 21 -2.78 0.94 -4.69
N ARG A 22 -3.94 1.44 -4.25
CA ARG A 22 -4.12 2.04 -2.92
C ARG A 22 -5.13 1.27 -2.07
N TYR A 23 -4.74 0.93 -0.86
CA TYR A 23 -5.59 0.31 0.17
C TYR A 23 -5.83 1.28 1.34
N VAL A 24 -7.01 1.21 1.96
CA VAL A 24 -7.37 1.97 3.17
C VAL A 24 -7.80 0.99 4.25
N VAL A 25 -7.08 0.98 5.36
CA VAL A 25 -7.45 0.18 6.54
C VAL A 25 -8.33 1.05 7.44
N LYS A 26 -9.64 0.79 7.43
CA LYS A 26 -10.62 1.59 8.17
C LYS A 26 -10.43 1.41 9.69
N GLY A 27 -10.53 2.51 10.44
CA GLY A 27 -10.38 2.48 11.90
C GLY A 27 -8.95 2.35 12.41
N ALA A 28 -7.97 2.11 11.53
CA ALA A 28 -6.57 2.01 11.93
C ALA A 28 -5.99 3.38 12.30
N ALA A 29 -5.25 3.41 13.41
CA ALA A 29 -4.36 4.52 13.76
C ALA A 29 -3.10 4.51 12.88
N HIS A 30 -2.14 5.38 13.18
CA HIS A 30 -0.90 5.48 12.41
C HIS A 30 -0.08 4.18 12.40
N GLY A 31 -0.22 3.36 13.44
CA GLY A 31 0.33 2.01 13.57
C GLY A 31 -0.62 1.13 14.39
N GLY A 32 -0.12 0.01 14.90
CA GLY A 32 -0.87 -0.90 15.76
C GLY A 32 -1.38 -2.16 15.06
N GLU A 33 -2.22 -2.92 15.77
CA GLU A 33 -2.63 -4.29 15.41
C GLU A 33 -3.22 -4.41 14.00
N TYR A 34 -3.90 -3.37 13.52
CA TYR A 34 -4.48 -3.34 12.17
C TYR A 34 -3.46 -3.52 11.04
N TRP A 35 -2.20 -3.16 11.26
CA TRP A 35 -1.16 -3.21 10.23
C TRP A 35 -0.43 -4.56 10.16
N VAL A 36 -0.57 -5.39 11.19
CA VAL A 36 0.03 -6.73 11.27
C VAL A 36 -0.99 -7.84 11.06
N GLN A 37 -2.22 -7.48 10.70
CA GLN A 37 -3.24 -8.46 10.32
C GLN A 37 -2.77 -9.28 9.11
N PRO A 38 -3.04 -10.60 9.08
CA PRO A 38 -2.58 -11.47 8.01
C PRO A 38 -2.90 -10.96 6.60
N GLU A 39 -4.06 -10.36 6.40
CA GLU A 39 -4.52 -9.85 5.12
C GLU A 39 -3.71 -8.63 4.65
N VAL A 40 -3.38 -7.72 5.57
CA VAL A 40 -2.54 -6.54 5.29
C VAL A 40 -1.11 -6.99 4.98
N MET A 41 -0.57 -7.90 5.79
CA MET A 41 0.76 -8.45 5.58
C MET A 41 0.86 -9.19 4.24
N LYS A 42 -0.18 -9.93 3.86
CA LYS A 42 -0.25 -10.61 2.55
C LYS A 42 -0.15 -9.62 1.40
N VAL A 43 -0.87 -8.49 1.44
CA VAL A 43 -0.78 -7.45 0.40
C VAL A 43 0.63 -6.89 0.28
N ILE A 44 1.30 -6.64 1.39
CA ILE A 44 2.68 -6.13 1.41
C ILE A 44 3.64 -7.18 0.83
N ILE A 45 3.55 -8.44 1.28
CA ILE A 45 4.42 -9.52 0.82
C ILE A 45 4.21 -9.77 -0.68
N ASP A 46 2.97 -9.87 -1.15
CA ASP A 46 2.66 -10.09 -2.57
C ASP A 46 3.24 -8.95 -3.45
N PHE A 47 3.18 -7.70 -2.96
CA PHE A 47 3.79 -6.57 -3.66
C PHE A 47 5.32 -6.70 -3.75
N LEU A 48 5.98 -7.05 -2.64
CA LEU A 48 7.44 -7.22 -2.61
C LEU A 48 7.86 -8.43 -3.46
N ASP A 49 7.12 -9.54 -3.39
CA ASP A 49 7.38 -10.73 -4.18
C ASP A 49 7.27 -10.44 -5.68
N LYS A 50 6.22 -9.73 -6.12
CA LYS A 50 6.05 -9.30 -7.52
C LYS A 50 7.20 -8.41 -8.00
N ASN A 51 7.75 -7.56 -7.14
CA ASN A 51 8.62 -6.46 -7.55
C ASN A 51 10.09 -6.62 -7.19
N LEU A 52 10.46 -7.51 -6.27
CA LEU A 52 11.82 -7.63 -5.74
C LEU A 52 12.33 -9.07 -5.70
N LYS A 53 11.43 -10.06 -5.58
CA LYS A 53 11.85 -11.47 -5.51
C LYS A 53 12.25 -11.95 -6.91
N ASN A 54 13.41 -12.61 -6.99
CA ASN A 54 14.00 -13.14 -8.23
C ASN A 54 14.34 -12.07 -9.29
N LYS A 55 14.56 -10.81 -8.88
CA LYS A 55 15.27 -9.85 -9.73
C LYS A 55 16.77 -10.10 -9.55
N GLU A 56 17.38 -10.75 -10.54
CA GLU A 56 18.84 -10.84 -10.70
C GLU A 56 19.46 -9.44 -10.89
#